data_AF-A0A133ZV14-F1
#
_entry.id   AF-A0A133ZV14-F1
#
_cell.length_a   1.000
_cell.length_b   1.000
_cell.length_c   1.000
_cell.angle_alpha   90.00
_cell.angle_beta   90.00
_cell.angle_gamma   90.00
#
_symmetry.space_group_name_H-M   'P 1'
#
loop_
_entity.id
_entity.type
_entity.pdbx_description
1 polymer ?
#
loop_
_entity_poly.entity_id
_entity_poly.type
_entity_poly.pdbx_seq_one_letter_code
_entity_poly.pdbx_strand_id
1 'polypeptide(L)'
;MKRQVIDLFSGVGGLYKGFFDSGFEIVLANEVDYSIANSYKKNHPKVKMINEDISKLDIDDVFNEYKNIDVIVGGPPCQGFSQKGKRKIMDDPRNYLFKYFFEVVSVVRPKYFVLENVPNILTANNGHFKDEIYSLCSSNGYTL
;
A
#
# COMPACT_ATOMS: atom_id res chain seq x y z
N MET A 1 -22.25 10.48 -3.76
CA MET A 1 -21.53 9.19 -3.93
C MET A 1 -20.50 9.06 -2.81
N LYS A 2 -20.29 7.85 -2.29
CA LYS A 2 -19.21 7.61 -1.30
C LYS A 2 -17.86 7.69 -1.99
N ARG A 3 -16.84 8.19 -1.29
CA ARG A 3 -15.48 8.25 -1.81
C ARG A 3 -14.87 6.85 -1.82
N GLN A 4 -14.27 6.46 -2.94
CA GLN A 4 -13.78 5.11 -3.15
C GLN A 4 -12.31 4.97 -2.76
N VAL A 5 -11.97 3.81 -2.19
CA VAL A 5 -10.64 3.53 -1.64
C VAL A 5 -10.14 2.16 -2.11
N ILE A 6 -8.85 2.10 -2.41
CA ILE A 6 -8.10 0.85 -2.56
C ILE A 6 -7.19 0.68 -1.33
N ASP A 7 -7.19 -0.51 -0.73
CA ASP A 7 -6.44 -0.87 0.48
C ASP A 7 -5.35 -1.91 0.15
N LEU A 8 -4.12 -1.46 -0.11
CA LEU A 8 -2.98 -2.31 -0.44
C LEU A 8 -2.25 -2.75 0.84
N PHE A 9 -1.71 -3.97 0.86
CA PHE A 9 -1.08 -4.52 2.06
C PHE A 9 -2.03 -4.46 3.27
N SER A 10 -3.29 -4.84 3.03
CA SER A 10 -4.42 -4.44 3.88
C SER A 10 -4.38 -5.02 5.30
N GLY A 11 -3.60 -6.10 5.51
CA GLY A 11 -3.63 -6.85 6.74
C GLY A 11 -5.05 -7.31 7.05
N VAL A 12 -5.41 -7.29 8.33
CA VAL A 12 -6.77 -7.61 8.79
C VAL A 12 -7.78 -6.48 8.57
N GLY A 13 -7.40 -5.36 7.96
CA GLY A 13 -8.30 -4.23 7.68
C GLY A 13 -8.34 -3.15 8.78
N GLY A 14 -7.25 -2.98 9.54
CA GLY A 14 -7.17 -1.90 10.53
C GLY A 14 -7.30 -0.51 9.89
N LEU A 15 -6.57 -0.27 8.79
CA LEU A 15 -6.62 0.98 8.05
C LEU A 15 -7.97 1.16 7.33
N TYR A 16 -8.50 0.08 6.72
CA TYR A 16 -9.88 0.02 6.20
C TYR A 16 -10.89 0.58 7.20
N LYS A 17 -10.82 0.15 8.47
CA LYS A 17 -11.84 0.46 9.47
C LYS A 17 -11.96 1.97 9.71
N GLY A 18 -10.82 2.68 9.79
CA GLY A 18 -10.81 4.13 9.95
C GLY A 18 -11.45 4.87 8.76
N PHE A 19 -11.15 4.45 7.53
CA PHE A 19 -11.76 5.01 6.33
C PHE A 19 -13.25 4.70 6.23
N PHE A 20 -13.64 3.46 6.51
CA PHE A 20 -15.03 3.01 6.51
C PHE A 20 -15.87 3.81 7.52
N ASP A 21 -15.38 3.97 8.75
CA ASP A 21 -16.05 4.76 9.79
C ASP A 21 -16.13 6.24 9.44
N SER A 22 -15.21 6.74 8.60
CA SER A 22 -15.21 8.09 8.04
C SER A 22 -16.11 8.25 6.81
N GLY A 23 -16.89 7.23 6.44
CA GLY A 23 -17.87 7.27 5.35
C GLY A 23 -17.31 6.97 3.95
N PHE A 24 -16.07 6.47 3.86
CA PHE A 24 -15.50 5.98 2.60
C PHE A 24 -15.99 4.56 2.28
N GLU A 25 -15.82 4.16 1.03
CA GLU A 25 -16.11 2.83 0.54
C GLU A 25 -14.83 2.20 -0.02
N ILE A 26 -14.35 1.14 0.63
CA ILE A 26 -13.23 0.37 0.10
C ILE A 26 -13.79 -0.57 -0.95
N VAL A 27 -13.28 -0.49 -2.17
CA VAL A 27 -13.76 -1.27 -3.31
C VAL A 27 -12.85 -2.46 -3.62
N LEU A 28 -11.57 -2.33 -3.28
CA LEU A 28 -10.57 -3.37 -3.51
C LEU A 28 -9.54 -3.37 -2.38
N ALA A 29 -9.10 -4.58 -2.00
CA ALA A 29 -8.01 -4.79 -1.07
C ALA A 29 -7.01 -5.82 -1.62
N ASN A 30 -5.74 -5.71 -1.24
CA ASN A 30 -4.70 -6.69 -1.54
C ASN A 30 -3.97 -7.13 -0.27
N GLU A 31 -3.86 -8.45 -0.09
CA GLU A 31 -3.15 -9.06 1.04
C GLU A 31 -2.48 -10.36 0.58
N VAL A 32 -1.21 -10.57 0.92
CA VAL A 32 -0.46 -11.75 0.47
C VAL A 32 -0.76 -12.98 1.33
N ASP A 33 -0.99 -12.82 2.63
CA ASP A 33 -1.27 -13.93 3.53
C ASP A 33 -2.73 -14.40 3.41
N TYR A 34 -2.91 -15.66 3.01
CA TYR A 34 -4.24 -16.25 2.80
C TYR A 34 -5.13 -16.21 4.04
N SER A 35 -4.57 -16.47 5.24
CA SER A 35 -5.35 -16.51 6.48
C SER A 35 -5.88 -15.12 6.84
N ILE A 36 -5.02 -14.12 6.68
CA ILE A 36 -5.37 -12.70 6.89
C ILE A 36 -6.39 -12.25 5.83
N ALA A 37 -6.14 -12.51 4.55
CA ALA A 37 -7.05 -12.17 3.46
C ALA A 37 -8.43 -12.82 3.63
N ASN A 38 -8.48 -14.07 4.06
CA ASN A 38 -9.73 -14.77 4.36
C ASN A 38 -10.48 -14.13 5.55
N SER A 39 -9.75 -13.71 6.58
CA SER A 39 -10.33 -12.98 7.72
C SER A 39 -10.89 -11.63 7.29
N TYR A 40 -10.17 -10.89 6.45
CA TYR A 40 -10.65 -9.64 5.85
C TYR A 40 -11.95 -9.86 5.06
N LYS A 41 -11.97 -10.85 4.15
CA LYS A 41 -13.16 -11.21 3.34
C LYS A 41 -14.39 -11.50 4.20
N LYS A 42 -14.22 -12.22 5.32
CA LYS A 42 -15.31 -12.54 6.25
C LYS A 42 -15.91 -11.28 6.89
N ASN A 43 -15.07 -10.32 7.26
CA ASN A 43 -15.53 -9.06 7.87
C ASN A 43 -16.06 -8.07 6.82
N HIS A 44 -15.58 -8.16 5.57
CA HIS A 44 -15.84 -7.20 4.51
C HIS A 44 -16.25 -7.89 3.20
N PRO A 45 -17.37 -8.63 3.17
CA PRO A 45 -17.74 -9.52 2.04
C PRO A 45 -18.05 -8.78 0.73
N LYS A 46 -18.21 -7.46 0.77
CA LYS A 46 -18.44 -6.62 -0.42
C LYS A 46 -17.15 -6.11 -1.07
N VAL A 47 -16.01 -6.23 -0.39
CA VAL A 47 -14.71 -5.76 -0.90
C VAL A 47 -14.11 -6.82 -1.81
N LYS A 48 -13.69 -6.44 -3.01
CA LYS A 48 -12.91 -7.34 -3.87
C LYS A 48 -11.53 -7.53 -3.25
N MET A 49 -11.21 -8.75 -2.84
CA MET A 49 -9.92 -9.06 -2.21
C MET A 49 -9.03 -9.87 -3.17
N ILE A 50 -7.89 -9.27 -3.52
CA ILE A 50 -6.80 -9.91 -4.25
C ILE A 50 -5.85 -10.55 -3.24
N ASN A 51 -5.89 -11.87 -3.12
CA ASN A 51 -4.95 -12.61 -2.28
C ASN A 51 -3.77 -13.11 -3.11
N GLU A 52 -2.77 -12.24 -3.30
CA GLU A 52 -1.54 -12.53 -4.04
C GLU A 52 -0.46 -11.53 -3.62
N ASP A 53 0.80 -11.91 -3.79
CA ASP A 53 1.95 -11.01 -3.71
C ASP A 53 1.85 -9.94 -4.80
N ILE A 54 1.76 -8.67 -4.40
CA ILE A 54 1.63 -7.55 -5.33
C ILE A 54 2.76 -7.51 -6.37
N SER A 55 3.95 -8.01 -6.05
CA SER A 55 5.10 -8.04 -6.97
C SER A 55 4.95 -9.04 -8.12
N LYS A 56 3.96 -9.94 -8.03
CA LYS A 56 3.63 -10.91 -9.09
C LYS A 56 2.43 -10.50 -9.93
N LEU A 57 1.79 -9.38 -9.59
CA LEU A 57 0.65 -8.88 -10.33
C LEU A 57 1.13 -8.08 -11.54
N ASP A 58 0.44 -8.24 -12.66
CA ASP A 58 0.48 -7.23 -13.72
C ASP A 58 -0.35 -6.02 -13.24
N ILE A 59 0.34 -4.98 -12.77
CA ILE A 59 -0.30 -3.84 -12.13
C ILE A 59 -1.18 -3.07 -13.12
N ASP A 60 -0.77 -2.95 -14.37
CA ASP A 60 -1.59 -2.31 -15.40
C ASP A 60 -2.87 -3.11 -15.62
N ASP A 61 -2.78 -4.41 -15.91
CA ASP A 61 -3.97 -5.23 -16.18
C ASP A 61 -4.93 -5.28 -14.98
N VAL A 62 -4.40 -5.40 -13.76
CA VAL A 62 -5.21 -5.54 -12.55
C VAL A 62 -5.86 -4.21 -12.14
N PHE A 63 -5.14 -3.10 -12.24
CA PHE A 63 -5.57 -1.83 -11.65
C PHE A 63 -6.10 -0.80 -12.66
N ASN A 64 -5.94 -1.02 -13.96
CA ASN A 64 -6.38 -0.08 -14.99
C ASN A 64 -7.90 0.12 -15.04
N GLU A 65 -8.72 -0.83 -14.55
CA GLU A 65 -10.18 -0.65 -14.41
C GLU A 65 -10.57 0.33 -13.29
N TYR A 66 -9.68 0.60 -12.32
CA TYR A 66 -9.95 1.44 -11.15
C TYR A 66 -9.56 2.91 -11.38
N LYS A 67 -9.79 3.46 -12.58
CA LYS A 67 -9.62 4.91 -12.77
C LYS A 67 -10.64 5.68 -11.93
N ASN A 68 -10.25 6.85 -11.42
CA ASN A 68 -11.07 7.75 -10.59
C ASN A 68 -11.29 7.32 -9.13
N ILE A 69 -10.46 6.42 -8.58
CA ILE A 69 -10.42 6.17 -7.13
C ILE A 69 -10.03 7.45 -6.39
N ASP A 70 -10.67 7.71 -5.25
CA ASP A 70 -10.36 8.90 -4.46
C ASP A 70 -9.09 8.73 -3.64
N VAL A 71 -8.87 7.55 -3.04
CA VAL A 71 -7.74 7.30 -2.15
C VAL A 71 -7.12 5.92 -2.38
N ILE A 72 -5.79 5.84 -2.41
CA ILE A 72 -5.07 4.57 -2.21
C ILE A 72 -4.43 4.59 -0.83
N VAL A 73 -4.62 3.54 -0.04
CA VAL A 73 -4.05 3.42 1.30
C VAL A 73 -3.24 2.13 1.40
N GLY A 74 -2.24 2.09 2.27
CA GLY A 74 -1.53 0.85 2.53
C GLY A 74 -0.32 0.99 3.45
N GLY A 75 0.07 -0.11 4.05
CA GLY A 75 1.25 -0.22 4.92
C GLY A 75 2.23 -1.26 4.39
N PRO A 76 3.08 -0.93 3.38
CA PRO A 76 4.08 -1.86 2.87
C PRO A 76 5.02 -2.34 4.00
N PRO A 77 5.39 -3.63 4.04
CA PRO A 77 6.14 -4.19 5.14
C PRO A 77 7.53 -3.56 5.28
N CYS A 78 7.94 -3.37 6.55
CA CYS A 78 9.14 -2.63 6.94
C CYS A 78 10.16 -3.53 7.67
N GLN A 79 10.25 -4.80 7.27
CA GLN A 79 10.92 -5.85 8.07
C GLN A 79 12.44 -5.64 8.19
N GLY A 80 13.10 -5.01 7.20
CA GLY A 80 14.53 -4.73 7.26
C GLY A 80 14.93 -3.49 8.06
N PHE A 81 13.98 -2.65 8.50
CA PHE A 81 14.29 -1.38 9.16
C PHE A 81 14.56 -1.52 10.67
N SER A 82 14.42 -2.75 11.21
CA SER A 82 14.73 -3.04 12.61
C SER A 82 16.25 -3.10 12.86
N GLN A 83 16.70 -2.56 14.00
CA GLN A 83 18.12 -2.30 14.32
C GLN A 83 19.06 -3.52 14.32
N LYS A 84 18.56 -4.75 14.16
CA LYS A 84 19.36 -5.99 14.36
C LYS A 84 20.30 -6.38 13.21
N GLY A 85 20.43 -5.60 12.14
CA GLY A 85 21.46 -5.88 11.13
C GLY A 85 21.51 -4.89 9.97
N LYS A 86 22.26 -3.79 10.13
CA LYS A 86 22.49 -2.76 9.09
C LYS A 86 22.92 -3.31 7.72
N ARG A 87 23.52 -4.50 7.67
CA ARG A 87 24.01 -5.13 6.42
C ARG A 87 22.94 -5.84 5.59
N LYS A 88 21.72 -6.07 6.11
CA LYS A 88 20.66 -6.80 5.38
C LYS A 88 19.51 -5.92 4.88
N ILE A 89 19.57 -4.60 5.12
CA ILE A 89 18.47 -3.68 4.80
C ILE A 89 18.36 -3.48 3.29
N MET A 90 19.49 -3.29 2.61
CA MET A 90 19.47 -3.07 1.15
C MET A 90 19.18 -4.35 0.35
N ASP A 91 19.48 -5.52 0.94
CA ASP A 91 19.35 -6.82 0.27
C ASP A 91 17.96 -7.45 0.43
N ASP A 92 17.13 -6.92 1.32
CA ASP A 92 15.80 -7.46 1.56
C ASP A 92 14.79 -6.86 0.56
N PRO A 93 14.30 -7.63 -0.43
CA PRO A 93 13.40 -7.12 -1.46
C PRO A 93 12.09 -6.57 -0.88
N ARG A 94 11.70 -7.03 0.32
CA ARG A 94 10.48 -6.56 1.00
C ARG A 94 10.54 -5.08 1.33
N ASN A 95 11.74 -4.53 1.54
CA ASN A 95 11.91 -3.10 1.83
C ASN A 95 11.63 -2.21 0.61
N TYR A 96 11.46 -2.79 -0.59
CA TYR A 96 11.13 -2.07 -1.81
C TYR A 96 9.68 -2.27 -2.25
N LEU A 97 8.83 -2.93 -1.44
CA LEU A 97 7.42 -3.14 -1.79
C LEU A 97 6.62 -1.83 -1.88
N PHE A 98 7.10 -0.74 -1.28
CA PHE A 98 6.55 0.60 -1.50
C PHE A 98 6.64 1.05 -2.97
N LYS A 99 7.52 0.49 -3.79
CA LYS A 99 7.59 0.80 -5.22
C LYS A 99 6.34 0.33 -5.94
N TYR A 100 5.88 -0.89 -5.66
CA TYR A 100 4.62 -1.41 -6.21
C TYR A 100 3.41 -0.60 -5.73
N PHE A 101 3.44 -0.07 -4.50
CA PHE A 101 2.43 0.92 -4.08
C PHE A 101 2.39 2.12 -5.02
N PHE A 102 3.56 2.70 -5.35
CA PHE A 102 3.63 3.83 -6.28
C PHE A 102 3.37 3.45 -7.74
N GLU A 103 3.60 2.21 -8.16
CA GLU A 103 3.16 1.71 -9.46
C GLU A 103 1.62 1.66 -9.52
N VAL A 104 0.95 1.16 -8.48
CA VAL A 104 -0.52 1.23 -8.43
C VAL A 104 -1.00 2.68 -8.43
N VAL A 105 -0.33 3.59 -7.71
CA VAL A 105 -0.65 5.04 -7.75
C VAL A 105 -0.47 5.63 -9.16
N SER A 106 0.56 5.21 -9.89
CA SER A 106 0.82 5.72 -11.25
C SER A 106 -0.26 5.25 -12.23
N VAL A 107 -0.72 4.01 -12.11
CA VAL A 107 -1.81 3.44 -12.93
C VAL A 107 -3.17 4.02 -12.55
N VAL A 108 -3.50 4.04 -11.27
CA VAL A 108 -4.83 4.43 -10.76
C VAL A 108 -5.05 5.94 -10.77
N ARG A 109 -3.98 6.73 -10.56
CA ARG A 109 -4.01 8.19 -10.45
C ARG A 109 -5.05 8.70 -9.41
N PRO A 110 -4.97 8.26 -8.13
CA PRO A 110 -5.96 8.65 -7.12
C PRO A 110 -5.88 10.14 -6.76
N LYS A 111 -6.89 10.70 -6.09
CA LYS A 111 -6.78 12.10 -5.61
C LYS A 111 -5.80 12.24 -4.46
N TYR A 112 -5.78 11.25 -3.57
CA TYR A 112 -4.91 11.19 -2.40
C TYR A 112 -4.32 9.79 -2.26
N PHE A 113 -3.23 9.68 -1.52
CA PHE A 113 -2.78 8.39 -1.03
C PHE A 113 -2.28 8.51 0.42
N VAL A 114 -2.31 7.39 1.15
CA VAL A 114 -1.76 7.28 2.50
C VAL A 114 -0.86 6.05 2.55
N LEU A 115 0.44 6.28 2.75
CA LEU A 115 1.42 5.24 2.98
C LEU A 115 1.79 5.24 4.46
N GLU A 116 1.33 4.24 5.20
CA GLU A 116 1.63 4.06 6.61
C GLU A 116 2.94 3.29 6.79
N ASN A 117 3.74 3.69 7.78
CA ASN A 117 4.93 2.95 8.15
C ASN A 117 5.46 3.31 9.54
N VAL A 118 6.38 2.50 10.06
CA VAL A 118 7.08 2.78 11.31
C VAL A 118 8.01 3.99 11.20
N PRO A 119 8.27 4.75 12.28
CA PRO A 119 9.09 5.97 12.25
C PRO A 119 10.51 5.78 11.67
N ASN A 120 11.07 4.57 11.79
CA ASN A 120 12.41 4.24 11.27
C ASN A 120 12.53 4.40 9.75
N ILE A 121 11.44 4.43 8.99
CA ILE A 121 11.47 4.68 7.54
C ILE A 121 12.15 6.02 7.19
N LEU A 122 12.06 7.00 8.10
CA LEU A 122 12.63 8.34 7.92
C LEU A 122 14.16 8.39 8.05
N THR A 123 14.75 7.44 8.78
CA THR A 123 16.16 7.49 9.17
C THR A 123 16.98 6.30 8.70
N ALA A 124 16.34 5.18 8.35
CA ALA A 124 17.04 3.98 7.92
C ALA A 124 17.86 4.22 6.64
N ASN A 125 19.02 3.55 6.58
CA ASN A 125 19.99 3.70 5.50
C ASN A 125 20.30 5.18 5.19
N ASN A 126 20.52 5.98 6.24
CA ASN A 126 20.77 7.42 6.17
C ASN A 126 19.67 8.21 5.45
N GLY A 127 18.41 7.78 5.54
CA GLY A 127 17.27 8.46 4.95
C GLY A 127 16.95 8.05 3.51
N HIS A 128 17.71 7.11 2.92
CA HIS A 128 17.53 6.66 1.54
C HIS A 128 16.08 6.33 1.17
N PHE A 129 15.38 5.54 1.99
CA PHE A 129 14.00 5.13 1.69
C PHE A 129 13.02 6.30 1.72
N LYS A 130 13.19 7.24 2.67
CA LYS A 130 12.39 8.46 2.73
C LYS A 130 12.63 9.32 1.48
N ASP A 131 13.89 9.51 1.09
CA ASP A 131 14.23 10.29 -0.11
C ASP A 131 13.67 9.64 -1.38
N GLU A 132 13.70 8.30 -1.47
CA GLU A 132 13.12 7.55 -2.59
C GLU A 132 11.59 7.65 -2.64
N ILE A 133 10.90 7.55 -1.49
CA ILE A 133 9.45 7.77 -1.39
C ILE A 133 9.07 9.20 -1.83
N TYR A 134 9.85 10.20 -1.41
CA TYR A 134 9.61 11.60 -1.77
C TYR A 134 9.80 11.82 -3.28
N SER A 135 10.83 11.18 -3.86
CA SER A 135 11.08 11.19 -5.30
C SER A 135 9.93 10.55 -6.09
N LEU A 136 9.44 9.37 -5.64
CA LEU A 136 8.32 8.69 -6.29
C LEU A 136 7.00 9.48 -6.19
N CYS A 137 6.73 10.09 -5.04
CA CYS A 137 5.60 11.00 -4.87
C CYS A 137 5.66 12.16 -5.87
N SER A 138 6.81 12.85 -5.94
CA SER A 138 7.01 14.00 -6.83
C SER A 138 6.96 13.61 -8.30
N SER A 139 7.55 12.46 -8.66
CA SER A 139 7.57 11.94 -10.04
C SER A 139 6.16 11.53 -10.52
N ASN A 140 5.28 11.16 -9.60
CA ASN A 140 3.86 10.95 -9.87
C ASN A 140 3.04 12.26 -9.85
N GLY A 141 3.66 13.42 -9.67
CA GLY A 141 2.97 14.72 -9.66
C GLY A 141 2.15 14.97 -8.40
N TYR A 142 2.47 14.31 -7.29
CA TYR A 142 1.87 14.57 -5.99
C TYR A 142 2.77 15.46 -5.12
N THR A 143 2.16 16.01 -4.08
CA THR A 143 2.86 16.76 -3.02
C THR A 143 2.63 16.03 -1.70
N LEU A 144 3.71 15.93 -0.91
CA LEU A 144 3.73 15.34 0.43
C LEU A 144 3.57 16.41 1.50
#